data_AF-A0AA93HW37-F1
#
_entry.id   AF-A0AA93HW37-F1
#
_cell.length_a   1.000
_cell.length_b   1.000
_cell.length_c   1.000
_cell.angle_alpha   90.00
_cell.angle_beta   90.00
_cell.angle_gamma   90.00
#
_symmetry.space_group_name_H-M   'P 1'
#
loop_
_entity.id
_entity.type
_entity.pdbx_description
1 polymer ?
#
loop_
_entity_poly.entity_id
_entity_poly.type
_entity_poly.pdbx_seq_one_letter_code
_entity_poly.pdbx_strand_id
1 'polypeptide(L)'
;MPAGAASASAANSLAAQMIVNAPRSQAPPSFNGDPTLFAWNLFLMTAGMFLGFMLAARQAQRIWAQRVYDHPLHPVTLYRAITFLAAVALMIRCGTEALNLWGWNPADPATYARVVMAKRWLDPVALGCGLSWMAIVVLGEPGIEYKLRSGPLPVDMWSRWPVLARAAGIVLLSGIIAAAAVLLR
;
A
#
# COMPACT_ATOMS: atom_id res chain seq x y z
N MET A 1 17.29 -7.81 -18.35
CA MET A 1 18.30 -6.75 -18.08
C MET A 1 18.80 -6.94 -16.66
N PRO A 2 20.12 -7.04 -16.42
CA PRO A 2 20.64 -7.32 -15.09
C PRO A 2 20.44 -6.09 -14.19
N ALA A 3 19.89 -6.30 -12.98
CA ALA A 3 19.56 -5.25 -12.02
C ALA A 3 20.75 -4.31 -11.68
N GLY A 4 22.00 -4.78 -11.88
CA GLY A 4 23.22 -4.00 -11.68
C GLY A 4 23.45 -2.83 -12.65
N ALA A 5 22.94 -2.91 -13.89
CA ALA A 5 23.10 -1.84 -14.88
C ALA A 5 22.14 -0.66 -14.62
N ALA A 6 20.93 -0.94 -14.15
CA ALA A 6 19.96 0.09 -13.78
C ALA A 6 20.42 0.90 -12.56
N SER A 7 21.08 0.26 -11.59
CA SER A 7 21.65 0.94 -10.40
C SER A 7 22.79 1.90 -10.74
N ALA A 8 23.62 1.61 -11.75
CA ALA A 8 24.66 2.53 -12.20
C ALA A 8 24.07 3.76 -12.92
N SER A 9 22.93 3.62 -13.59
CA SER A 9 22.23 4.75 -14.23
C SER A 9 21.56 5.70 -13.24
N ALA A 10 21.16 5.20 -12.06
CA ALA A 10 20.41 5.99 -11.08
C ALA A 10 21.24 7.07 -10.39
N ALA A 11 22.54 6.80 -10.13
CA ALA A 11 23.45 7.76 -9.51
C ALA A 11 23.71 8.99 -10.40
N ASN A 12 23.70 8.80 -11.72
CA ASN A 12 23.86 9.87 -12.72
C ASN A 12 22.51 10.36 -13.29
N SER A 13 21.37 9.94 -12.71
CA SER A 13 20.05 10.24 -13.26
C SER A 13 19.61 11.68 -13.00
N LEU A 14 18.72 12.19 -13.84
CA LEU A 14 18.06 13.50 -13.63
C LEU A 14 17.36 13.58 -12.27
N ALA A 15 16.81 12.47 -11.78
CA ALA A 15 16.23 12.39 -10.44
C ALA A 15 17.27 12.65 -9.33
N ALA A 16 18.47 12.06 -9.45
CA ALA A 16 19.58 12.32 -8.52
C ALA A 16 19.98 13.80 -8.51
N GLN A 17 20.08 14.42 -9.69
CA GLN A 17 20.44 15.83 -9.83
C GLN A 17 19.40 16.78 -9.21
N MET A 18 18.11 16.47 -9.31
CA MET A 18 17.04 17.27 -8.66
C MET A 18 17.18 17.30 -7.13
N ILE A 19 17.65 16.22 -6.50
CA ILE A 19 17.82 16.15 -5.04
C ILE A 19 19.10 16.87 -4.61
N VAL A 20 20.19 16.72 -5.38
CA VAL A 20 21.45 17.43 -5.10
C VAL A 20 21.24 18.94 -5.13
N ASN A 21 20.42 19.42 -6.06
CA ASN A 21 20.11 20.84 -6.21
C ASN A 21 18.97 21.32 -5.29
N ALA A 22 18.34 20.42 -4.54
CA ALA A 22 17.28 20.77 -3.62
C ALA A 22 17.83 21.40 -2.33
N PRO A 23 17.07 22.31 -1.68
CA PRO A 23 17.39 22.78 -0.34
C PRO A 23 17.55 21.58 0.61
N ARG A 24 18.63 21.58 1.40
CA ARG A 24 18.84 20.56 2.44
C ARG A 24 17.89 20.83 3.60
N SER A 25 16.80 20.07 3.66
CA SER A 25 15.79 20.16 4.71
C SER A 25 15.41 18.78 5.25
N GLN A 26 14.92 18.74 6.49
CA GLN A 26 14.43 17.51 7.13
C GLN A 26 13.27 16.87 6.34
N ALA A 27 12.38 17.70 5.78
CA ALA A 27 11.31 17.26 4.87
C ALA A 27 11.71 17.43 3.40
N PRO A 28 11.22 16.58 2.48
CA PRO A 28 11.45 16.75 1.05
C PRO A 28 10.88 18.07 0.50
N PRO A 29 11.43 18.62 -0.60
CA PRO A 29 10.92 19.83 -1.23
C PRO A 29 9.44 19.77 -1.64
N SER A 30 8.93 18.57 -1.94
CA SER A 30 7.51 18.36 -2.25
C SER A 30 6.57 18.71 -1.08
N PHE A 31 7.10 18.84 0.13
CA PHE A 31 6.40 19.23 1.34
C PHE A 31 6.68 20.68 1.75
N ASN A 32 7.36 21.46 0.90
CA ASN A 32 7.77 22.84 1.19
C ASN A 32 8.58 22.98 2.50
N GLY A 33 9.33 21.94 2.88
CA GLY A 33 10.08 21.92 4.12
C GLY A 33 9.24 21.77 5.40
N ASP A 34 7.92 21.53 5.32
CA ASP A 34 7.06 21.34 6.49
C ASP A 34 7.23 19.94 7.10
N PRO A 35 7.85 19.80 8.29
CA PRO A 35 8.08 18.52 8.93
C PRO A 35 6.79 17.87 9.44
N THR A 36 5.75 18.66 9.74
CA THR A 36 4.46 18.16 10.24
C THR A 36 3.68 17.49 9.12
N LEU A 37 3.62 18.13 7.95
CA LEU A 37 2.95 17.57 6.77
C LEU A 37 3.66 16.29 6.29
N PHE A 38 4.99 16.30 6.34
CA PHE A 38 5.81 15.11 6.10
C PHE A 38 5.52 13.98 7.10
N ALA A 39 5.50 14.27 8.41
CA ALA A 39 5.20 13.30 9.46
C ALA A 39 3.82 12.63 9.25
N TRP A 40 2.79 13.43 8.96
CA TRP A 40 1.43 12.93 8.73
C TRP A 40 1.34 12.03 7.50
N ASN A 41 1.97 12.43 6.40
CA ASN A 41 2.00 11.60 5.19
C ASN A 41 2.77 10.30 5.45
N LEU A 42 3.89 10.40 6.15
CA LEU A 42 4.69 9.24 6.48
C LEU A 42 3.90 8.24 7.33
N PHE A 43 3.18 8.74 8.35
CA PHE A 43 2.28 7.96 9.17
C PHE A 43 1.20 7.27 8.34
N LEU A 44 0.43 8.03 7.55
CA LEU A 44 -0.70 7.50 6.79
C LEU A 44 -0.27 6.46 5.76
N MET A 45 0.83 6.72 5.04
CA MET A 45 1.35 5.78 4.04
C MET A 45 1.90 4.50 4.69
N THR A 46 2.56 4.63 5.83
CA THR A 46 3.05 3.47 6.61
C THR A 46 1.89 2.63 7.15
N ALA A 47 0.90 3.27 7.77
CA ALA A 47 -0.28 2.59 8.28
C ALA A 47 -1.06 1.90 7.16
N GLY A 48 -1.30 2.59 6.05
CA GLY A 48 -1.97 2.06 4.87
C GLY A 48 -1.24 0.85 4.28
N MET A 49 0.10 0.89 4.21
CA MET A 49 0.93 -0.23 3.77
C MET A 49 0.70 -1.47 4.64
N PHE A 50 0.83 -1.35 5.97
CA PHE A 50 0.70 -2.50 6.87
C PHE A 50 -0.73 -3.04 6.97
N LEU A 51 -1.73 -2.15 6.97
CA LEU A 51 -3.14 -2.55 6.95
C LEU A 51 -3.49 -3.26 5.63
N GLY A 52 -3.04 -2.72 4.49
CA GLY A 52 -3.16 -3.35 3.18
C GLY A 52 -2.51 -4.72 3.14
N PHE A 53 -1.27 -4.84 3.66
CA PHE A 53 -0.55 -6.11 3.75
C PHE A 53 -1.30 -7.14 4.61
N MET A 54 -1.76 -6.76 5.79
CA MET A 54 -2.50 -7.65 6.69
C MET A 54 -3.79 -8.18 6.02
N LEU A 55 -4.53 -7.30 5.35
CA LEU A 55 -5.76 -7.68 4.64
C LEU A 55 -5.44 -8.57 3.42
N ALA A 56 -4.43 -8.20 2.63
CA ALA A 56 -4.00 -8.96 1.45
C ALA A 56 -3.54 -10.37 1.84
N ALA A 57 -2.67 -10.49 2.85
CA ALA A 57 -2.17 -11.76 3.35
C ALA A 57 -3.31 -12.65 3.86
N ARG A 58 -4.25 -12.08 4.63
CA ARG A 58 -5.43 -12.80 5.13
C ARG A 58 -6.29 -13.34 3.99
N GLN A 59 -6.55 -12.53 2.96
CA GLN A 59 -7.36 -12.98 1.84
C GLN A 59 -6.62 -13.99 0.95
N ALA A 60 -5.31 -13.80 0.73
CA ALA A 60 -4.48 -14.77 0.02
C ALA A 60 -4.52 -16.14 0.69
N GLN A 61 -4.37 -16.19 2.02
CA GLN A 61 -4.49 -17.43 2.79
C GLN A 61 -5.85 -18.11 2.59
N ARG A 62 -6.95 -17.34 2.60
CA ARG A 62 -8.31 -17.87 2.40
C ARG A 62 -8.53 -18.38 0.98
N ILE A 63 -8.08 -17.64 -0.03
CA ILE A 63 -8.16 -18.04 -1.42
C ILE A 63 -7.37 -19.33 -1.62
N TRP A 64 -6.15 -19.40 -1.09
CA TRP A 64 -5.30 -20.57 -1.21
C TRP A 64 -5.89 -21.80 -0.53
N ALA A 65 -6.39 -21.66 0.70
CA ALA A 65 -6.98 -22.76 1.45
C ALA A 65 -8.24 -23.34 0.79
N GLN A 66 -8.98 -22.51 0.04
CA GLN A 66 -10.26 -22.90 -0.55
C GLN A 66 -10.20 -23.09 -2.08
N ARG A 67 -9.01 -22.99 -2.69
CA ARG A 67 -8.80 -23.05 -4.15
C ARG A 67 -9.32 -24.33 -4.82
N VAL A 68 -9.50 -25.41 -4.06
CA VAL A 68 -10.00 -26.71 -4.56
C VAL A 68 -11.52 -26.78 -4.52
N TYR A 69 -12.17 -26.04 -3.60
CA TYR A 69 -13.62 -26.12 -3.36
C TYR A 69 -14.38 -24.98 -4.03
N ASP A 70 -13.75 -23.81 -4.13
CA ASP A 70 -14.38 -22.60 -4.65
C ASP A 70 -14.22 -22.49 -6.16
N HIS A 71 -15.35 -22.48 -6.88
CA HIS A 71 -15.35 -22.20 -8.32
C HIS A 71 -15.05 -20.69 -8.57
N PRO A 72 -14.33 -20.32 -9.65
CA PRO A 72 -13.96 -18.92 -9.93
C PRO A 72 -15.13 -17.94 -9.96
N LEU A 73 -16.30 -18.40 -10.41
CA LEU A 73 -17.51 -17.59 -10.56
C LEU A 73 -18.45 -17.64 -9.35
N HIS A 74 -18.08 -18.33 -8.27
CA HIS A 74 -18.88 -18.28 -7.05
C HIS A 74 -18.80 -16.88 -6.42
N PRO A 75 -19.92 -16.34 -5.89
CA PRO A 75 -19.94 -15.03 -5.24
C PRO A 75 -18.89 -14.88 -4.14
N VAL A 76 -18.61 -15.95 -3.39
CA VAL A 76 -17.59 -15.96 -2.34
C VAL A 76 -16.18 -15.78 -2.91
N THR A 77 -15.89 -16.39 -4.06
CA THR A 77 -14.62 -16.27 -4.76
C THR A 77 -14.43 -14.86 -5.30
N LEU A 78 -15.47 -14.30 -5.92
CA LEU A 78 -15.47 -12.93 -6.41
C LEU A 78 -15.26 -11.93 -5.28
N TYR A 79 -15.97 -12.09 -4.16
CA TYR A 79 -15.79 -11.24 -2.96
C TYR A 79 -14.35 -11.31 -2.42
N ARG A 80 -13.77 -12.51 -2.31
CA ARG A 80 -12.38 -12.68 -1.86
C ARG A 80 -11.40 -12.07 -2.85
N ALA A 81 -11.62 -12.21 -4.15
CA ALA A 81 -10.80 -11.59 -5.18
C ALA A 81 -10.87 -10.06 -5.13
N ILE A 82 -12.07 -9.48 -5.01
CA ILE A 82 -12.28 -8.03 -4.85
C ILE A 82 -11.50 -7.51 -3.63
N THR A 83 -11.72 -8.12 -2.47
CA THR A 83 -11.08 -7.67 -1.22
C THR A 83 -9.56 -7.87 -1.24
N PHE A 84 -9.07 -8.94 -1.88
CA PHE A 84 -7.65 -9.18 -2.08
C PHE A 84 -7.02 -8.12 -2.99
N LEU A 85 -7.59 -7.88 -4.17
CA LEU A 85 -7.08 -6.91 -5.14
C LEU A 85 -7.12 -5.47 -4.61
N ALA A 86 -8.19 -5.09 -3.90
CA ALA A 86 -8.27 -3.80 -3.23
C ALA A 86 -7.17 -3.65 -2.16
N ALA A 87 -6.95 -4.70 -1.36
CA ALA A 87 -5.91 -4.70 -0.33
C ALA A 87 -4.49 -4.63 -0.93
N VAL A 88 -4.23 -5.36 -2.02
CA VAL A 88 -2.95 -5.33 -2.75
C VAL A 88 -2.73 -3.96 -3.38
N ALA A 89 -3.75 -3.37 -4.01
CA ALA A 89 -3.67 -2.03 -4.58
C ALA A 89 -3.30 -1.00 -3.50
N LEU A 90 -3.98 -1.03 -2.34
CA LEU A 90 -3.67 -0.17 -1.20
C LEU A 90 -2.25 -0.40 -0.67
N MET A 91 -1.88 -1.67 -0.48
CA MET A 91 -0.57 -2.06 0.03
C MET A 91 0.56 -1.55 -0.87
N ILE A 92 0.46 -1.75 -2.18
CA ILE A 92 1.49 -1.30 -3.13
C ILE A 92 1.50 0.23 -3.15
N ARG A 93 0.34 0.88 -3.33
CA ARG A 93 0.24 2.34 -3.45
C ARG A 93 0.79 3.07 -2.22
N CYS A 94 0.40 2.62 -1.03
CA CYS A 94 0.86 3.21 0.24
C CYS A 94 2.28 2.75 0.57
N GLY A 95 2.65 1.50 0.30
CA GLY A 95 3.97 0.96 0.59
C GLY A 95 5.08 1.60 -0.22
N THR A 96 4.86 1.83 -1.51
CA THR A 96 5.85 2.55 -2.34
C THR A 96 6.03 4.00 -1.91
N GLU A 97 4.99 4.63 -1.37
CA GLU A 97 5.13 5.96 -0.78
C GLU A 97 5.80 5.96 0.58
N ALA A 98 5.47 5.00 1.44
CA ALA A 98 6.14 4.84 2.73
C ALA A 98 7.65 4.65 2.52
N LEU A 99 8.05 3.78 1.59
CA LEU A 99 9.44 3.56 1.21
C LEU A 99 10.10 4.83 0.65
N ASN A 100 9.38 5.58 -0.19
CA ASN A 100 9.85 6.86 -0.72
C ASN A 100 10.11 7.86 0.41
N LEU A 101 9.19 7.99 1.37
CA LEU A 101 9.32 8.92 2.50
C LEU A 101 10.40 8.46 3.50
N TRP A 102 10.47 7.18 3.84
CA TRP A 102 11.54 6.61 4.66
C TRP A 102 12.91 6.81 4.02
N GLY A 103 13.00 6.60 2.71
CA GLY A 103 14.24 6.70 1.93
C GLY A 103 14.71 8.14 1.70
N TRP A 104 13.94 9.17 2.06
CA TRP A 104 14.38 10.56 1.90
C TRP A 104 15.69 10.80 2.64
N ASN A 105 16.76 11.05 1.92
CA ASN A 105 18.05 11.42 2.50
C ASN A 105 18.78 12.38 1.54
N PRO A 106 18.93 13.67 1.89
CA PRO A 106 19.64 14.62 1.03
C PRO A 106 21.15 14.33 0.91
N ALA A 107 21.72 13.53 1.82
CA ALA A 107 23.13 13.12 1.76
C ALA A 107 23.37 11.90 0.85
N ASP A 108 22.33 11.13 0.50
CA ASP A 108 22.42 9.99 -0.41
C ASP A 108 21.37 10.08 -1.54
N PRO A 109 21.57 10.99 -2.51
CA PRO A 109 20.64 11.22 -3.60
C PRO A 109 20.51 10.01 -4.54
N ALA A 110 21.55 9.17 -4.64
CA ALA A 110 21.55 8.00 -5.51
C ALA A 110 20.60 6.91 -5.00
N THR A 111 20.56 6.67 -3.69
CA THR A 111 19.60 5.72 -3.10
C THR A 111 18.17 6.22 -3.20
N TYR A 112 17.93 7.50 -2.91
CA TYR A 112 16.58 8.06 -3.04
C TYR A 112 16.07 8.02 -4.49
N ALA A 113 16.93 8.36 -5.48
CA ALA A 113 16.56 8.28 -6.90
C ALA A 113 16.14 6.86 -7.32
N ARG A 114 16.83 5.82 -6.82
CA ARG A 114 16.45 4.41 -7.06
C ARG A 114 15.06 4.08 -6.52
N VAL A 115 14.73 4.54 -5.31
CA VAL A 115 13.41 4.32 -4.69
C VAL A 115 12.32 5.02 -5.51
N VAL A 116 12.55 6.27 -5.92
CA VAL A 116 11.58 7.02 -6.75
C VAL A 116 11.36 6.32 -8.09
N MET A 117 12.41 5.86 -8.77
CA MET A 117 12.28 5.11 -10.02
C MET A 117 11.53 3.79 -9.83
N ALA A 118 11.85 3.02 -8.78
CA ALA A 118 11.18 1.75 -8.48
C ALA A 118 9.68 1.95 -8.23
N LYS A 119 9.30 3.01 -7.51
CA LYS A 119 7.91 3.40 -7.31
C LYS A 119 7.16 3.61 -8.64
N ARG A 120 7.77 4.28 -9.62
CA ARG A 120 7.14 4.52 -10.93
C ARG A 120 6.84 3.24 -11.71
N TRP A 121 7.62 2.18 -11.49
CA TRP A 121 7.33 0.86 -12.06
C TRP A 121 6.21 0.12 -11.34
N LEU A 122 6.02 0.39 -10.05
CA LEU A 122 4.98 -0.24 -9.23
C LEU A 122 3.65 0.51 -9.29
N ASP A 123 3.64 1.81 -9.63
CA ASP A 123 2.42 2.62 -9.78
C ASP A 123 1.40 1.96 -10.77
N PRO A 124 1.79 1.49 -11.98
CA PRO A 124 0.86 0.79 -12.88
C PRO A 124 0.35 -0.53 -12.34
N VAL A 125 1.14 -1.25 -11.52
CA VAL A 125 0.73 -2.51 -10.90
C VAL A 125 -0.35 -2.24 -9.85
N ALA A 126 -0.14 -1.24 -8.99
CA ALA A 126 -1.13 -0.80 -8.03
C ALA A 126 -2.44 -0.38 -8.72
N LEU A 127 -2.33 0.39 -9.81
CA LEU A 127 -3.47 0.81 -10.61
C LEU A 127 -4.18 -0.37 -11.27
N GLY A 128 -3.43 -1.33 -11.82
CA GLY A 128 -3.99 -2.55 -12.42
C GLY A 128 -4.81 -3.36 -11.42
N CYS A 129 -4.30 -3.55 -10.19
CA CYS A 129 -5.07 -4.16 -9.11
C CYS A 129 -6.31 -3.32 -8.75
N GLY A 130 -6.15 -1.99 -8.69
CA GLY A 130 -7.22 -1.02 -8.44
C GLY A 130 -8.38 -1.10 -9.44
N LEU A 131 -8.05 -1.13 -10.74
CA LEU A 131 -9.05 -1.23 -11.80
C LEU A 131 -9.66 -2.63 -11.86
N SER A 132 -8.88 -3.67 -11.59
CA SER A 132 -9.35 -5.06 -11.64
C SER A 132 -10.41 -5.35 -10.58
N TRP A 133 -10.24 -4.87 -9.33
CA TRP A 133 -11.28 -5.09 -8.32
C TRP A 133 -12.58 -4.36 -8.67
N MET A 134 -12.50 -3.14 -9.22
CA MET A 134 -13.67 -2.38 -9.68
C MET A 134 -14.37 -3.10 -10.83
N ALA A 135 -13.62 -3.63 -11.79
CA ALA A 135 -14.18 -4.39 -12.90
C ALA A 135 -14.95 -5.64 -12.41
N ILE A 136 -14.38 -6.37 -11.43
CA ILE A 136 -15.06 -7.54 -10.84
C ILE A 136 -16.35 -7.12 -10.11
N VAL A 137 -16.35 -5.98 -9.41
CA VAL A 137 -17.57 -5.46 -8.77
C VAL A 137 -18.64 -5.19 -9.82
N VAL A 138 -18.35 -4.38 -10.84
CA VAL A 138 -19.34 -4.01 -11.87
C VAL A 138 -19.89 -5.23 -12.61
N LEU A 139 -19.05 -6.21 -12.92
CA LEU A 139 -19.47 -7.43 -13.63
C LEU A 139 -20.18 -8.44 -12.71
N GLY A 140 -19.78 -8.52 -11.45
CA GLY A 140 -20.27 -9.51 -10.48
C GLY A 140 -21.45 -9.06 -9.62
N GLU A 141 -21.75 -7.76 -9.61
CA GLU A 141 -22.75 -7.13 -8.75
C GLU A 141 -24.12 -7.83 -8.79
N PRO A 142 -24.75 -8.10 -9.95
CA PRO A 142 -26.07 -8.73 -9.98
C PRO A 142 -26.10 -10.10 -9.29
N GLY A 143 -25.06 -10.91 -9.50
CA GLY A 143 -24.96 -12.26 -8.94
C GLY A 143 -24.64 -12.26 -7.45
N ILE A 144 -23.80 -11.32 -6.99
CA ILE A 144 -23.46 -11.15 -5.58
C ILE A 144 -24.69 -10.65 -4.82
N GLU A 145 -25.37 -9.61 -5.30
CA GLU A 145 -26.54 -9.04 -4.64
C GLU A 145 -27.68 -10.04 -4.50
N TYR A 146 -28.00 -10.78 -5.57
CA TYR A 146 -29.05 -11.78 -5.54
C TYR A 146 -28.83 -12.80 -4.41
N LYS A 147 -27.58 -13.23 -4.22
CA LYS A 147 -27.22 -14.18 -3.15
C LYS A 147 -27.23 -13.54 -1.77
N LEU A 148 -26.76 -12.30 -1.62
CA LEU A 148 -26.82 -11.58 -0.35
C LEU A 148 -28.25 -11.33 0.13
N ARG A 149 -29.20 -11.07 -0.79
CA ARG A 149 -30.62 -10.87 -0.46
C ARG A 149 -31.35 -12.16 -0.11
N SER A 150 -30.88 -13.31 -0.63
CA SER A 150 -31.55 -14.60 -0.44
C SER A 150 -31.46 -15.17 0.98
N GLY A 151 -30.60 -14.63 1.85
CA GLY A 151 -30.45 -15.08 3.24
C GLY A 151 -29.75 -14.04 4.11
N PRO A 152 -30.45 -12.98 4.54
CA PRO A 152 -29.88 -11.95 5.41
C PRO A 152 -29.64 -12.54 6.81
N LEU A 153 -28.46 -13.09 7.02
CA LEU A 153 -27.98 -13.47 8.33
C LEU A 153 -27.58 -12.19 9.08
N PRO A 154 -27.94 -12.04 10.38
CA PRO A 154 -27.49 -10.91 11.17
C PRO A 154 -25.96 -10.89 11.20
N VAL A 155 -25.37 -9.82 10.67
CA VAL A 155 -23.91 -9.64 10.68
C VAL A 155 -23.51 -9.07 12.02
N ASP A 156 -23.04 -9.93 12.92
CA ASP A 156 -22.41 -9.48 14.16
C ASP A 156 -20.96 -9.02 13.89
N MET A 157 -20.81 -7.70 13.73
CA MET A 157 -19.50 -7.06 13.57
C MET A 157 -18.75 -6.93 14.90
N TRP A 158 -19.48 -6.88 16.03
CA TRP A 158 -18.93 -6.59 17.36
C TRP A 158 -18.13 -7.77 17.92
N SER A 159 -18.53 -9.01 17.61
CA SER A 159 -17.75 -10.21 17.95
C SER A 159 -16.33 -10.22 17.37
N ARG A 160 -16.03 -9.38 16.36
CA ARG A 160 -14.71 -9.29 15.71
C ARG A 160 -13.81 -8.18 16.24
N TRP A 161 -14.15 -7.59 17.38
CA TRP A 161 -13.36 -6.55 18.05
C TRP A 161 -11.85 -6.86 18.16
N PRO A 162 -11.39 -8.09 18.48
CA PRO A 162 -9.95 -8.37 18.56
C PRO A 162 -9.19 -8.14 17.25
N VAL A 163 -9.87 -8.31 16.10
CA VAL A 163 -9.27 -8.01 14.79
C VAL A 163 -9.07 -6.51 14.61
N LEU A 164 -10.03 -5.70 15.07
CA LEU A 164 -9.93 -4.25 15.06
C LEU A 164 -8.84 -3.76 16.01
N ALA A 165 -8.72 -4.36 17.20
CA ALA A 165 -7.67 -4.02 18.16
C ALA A 165 -6.26 -4.26 17.59
N ARG A 166 -6.05 -5.36 16.85
CA ARG A 166 -4.78 -5.62 16.15
C ARG A 166 -4.49 -4.57 15.08
N ALA A 167 -5.50 -4.18 14.31
CA ALA A 167 -5.38 -3.11 13.33
C ALA A 167 -5.05 -1.75 13.99
N ALA A 168 -5.70 -1.42 15.11
CA ALA A 168 -5.42 -0.22 15.88
C ALA A 168 -3.99 -0.21 16.43
N GLY A 169 -3.46 -1.35 16.90
CA GLY A 169 -2.06 -1.49 17.31
C GLY A 169 -1.08 -1.18 16.18
N ILE A 170 -1.34 -1.65 14.95
CA ILE A 170 -0.53 -1.34 13.77
C ILE A 170 -0.56 0.17 13.48
N VAL A 171 -1.73 0.80 13.57
CA VAL A 171 -1.88 2.24 13.38
C VAL A 171 -1.05 2.99 14.43
N LEU A 172 -1.19 2.66 15.71
CA LEU A 172 -0.43 3.30 16.79
C LEU A 172 1.09 3.15 16.59
N LEU A 173 1.58 1.94 16.28
CA LEU A 173 3.00 1.70 16.01
C LEU A 173 3.50 2.48 14.80
N SER A 174 2.69 2.56 13.73
CA SER A 174 3.02 3.36 12.55
C SER A 174 3.15 4.86 12.90
N GLY A 175 2.31 5.34 13.82
CA GLY A 175 2.39 6.71 14.35
C GLY A 175 3.67 6.95 15.15
N ILE A 176 4.05 6.01 16.01
CA ILE A 176 5.30 6.08 16.79
C ILE A 176 6.51 6.10 15.86
N ILE A 177 6.55 5.24 14.84
CA ILE A 177 7.65 5.18 13.87
C ILE A 177 7.73 6.49 13.08
N ALA A 178 6.60 7.03 12.63
CA ALA A 178 6.59 8.31 11.90
C ALA A 178 7.07 9.47 12.78
N ALA A 179 6.63 9.53 14.05
CA ALA A 179 7.10 10.54 15.00
C ALA A 179 8.61 10.40 15.27
N ALA A 180 9.10 9.18 15.50
CA ALA A 180 10.51 8.91 15.70
C ALA A 180 11.36 9.31 14.49
N ALA A 181 10.89 9.00 13.27
CA ALA A 181 11.58 9.34 12.03
C ALA A 181 11.73 10.85 11.78
N VAL A 182 10.86 11.68 12.37
CA VAL A 182 10.94 13.14 12.27
C VAL A 182 11.72 13.75 13.43
N LEU A 183 11.51 13.25 14.66
CA LEU A 183 12.15 13.80 15.86
C LEU A 183 13.64 13.43 15.99
N LEU A 184 14.07 12.30 15.43
CA LEU A 184 15.44 11.80 15.55
C LEU A 184 16.34 12.11 14.33
N ARG A 185 15.92 13.05 13.45
CA ARG A 185 16.54 13.29 12.14
C ARG A 185 17.28 14.61 12.02
#